data_AF-A0A3B5PZ09-F1
#
_entry.id   AF-A0A3B5PZ09-F1
#
_cell.length_a   1.000
_cell.length_b   1.000
_cell.length_c   1.000
_cell.angle_alpha   90.00
_cell.angle_beta   90.00
_cell.angle_gamma   90.00
#
_symmetry.space_group_name_H-M   'P 1'
#
loop_
_entity.id
_entity.type
_entity.pdbx_description
1 polymer ?
#
loop_
_entity_poly.entity_id
_entity_poly.type
_entity_poly.pdbx_seq_one_letter_code
_entity_poly.pdbx_strand_id
1 'polypeptide(L)'
;FLVTDGVLFAAGSQKLHVVACEGSVAQLKCENGEVISVTSATYGRRDQQTCIAGRPTNQITNVQCSRSSDSVGQSCNGKQSCSITASNSVFGDPCVGTYKYLEVEYKCENPEKKPQSGPTVACEGSVAQLQCDGGKVISVTSATYGRRDQQTCIAGRPTNQITNVQCSRSSDSVGQSCNGKQSCSITASNSVFGDPCVGTYKYLEVEYKCENPEKKPQSGPTVACEGSVAQLQCDGGKVISVTSATYGRRDQQTCIAGRPTNQITNVQCSRSSDSVGQSCNGKQSCSITASNSVFGDPCVGTYKYLEVEYKCENPERKPQNGPTVACEGSVAQLQCDKGEVISVTSATYGRRDQKTCIAGRPTNQITNVQCSRSSDSVGQRCNGKQLCNVEASNSMFGDPCVGTYKYLEVDYICYAFLTG
;
A
#
# COMPACT_ATOMS: atom_id res chain seq x y z
N PHE A 1 -55.68 10.54 -28.48
CA PHE A 1 -54.29 10.63 -27.99
C PHE A 1 -54.22 9.85 -26.69
N LEU A 2 -53.80 8.60 -26.77
CA LEU A 2 -53.73 7.63 -25.67
C LEU A 2 -52.26 7.26 -25.44
N VAL A 3 -51.94 7.03 -24.17
CA VAL A 3 -50.65 6.63 -23.59
C VAL A 3 -50.25 5.21 -24.03
N THR A 4 -48.93 4.95 -24.16
CA THR A 4 -48.14 3.68 -24.03
C THR A 4 -46.84 3.89 -24.82
N ASP A 5 -45.62 3.49 -24.45
CA ASP A 5 -45.05 2.80 -23.30
C ASP A 5 -43.59 3.22 -23.16
N GLY A 6 -43.11 3.33 -21.92
CA GLY A 6 -41.71 3.52 -21.61
C GLY A 6 -40.90 2.24 -21.84
N VAL A 7 -39.75 2.36 -22.50
CA VAL A 7 -38.71 1.34 -22.45
C VAL A 7 -37.61 1.86 -21.52
N LEU A 8 -37.65 1.39 -20.28
CA LEU A 8 -36.46 1.30 -19.43
C LEU A 8 -35.49 0.35 -20.13
N PHE A 9 -34.33 0.83 -20.56
CA PHE A 9 -33.23 -0.06 -20.92
C PHE A 9 -32.75 -0.75 -19.64
N ALA A 10 -33.08 -2.04 -19.50
CA ALA A 10 -32.47 -2.90 -18.49
C ALA A 10 -30.96 -2.98 -18.78
N ALA A 11 -30.15 -2.53 -17.82
CA ALA A 11 -28.69 -2.66 -17.87
C ALA A 11 -28.29 -4.13 -17.66
N GLY A 12 -28.41 -4.94 -18.72
CA GLY A 12 -27.80 -6.27 -18.81
C GLY A 12 -26.44 -6.17 -19.50
N SER A 13 -25.36 -6.42 -18.78
CA SER A 13 -24.01 -6.56 -19.36
C SER A 13 -24.03 -7.65 -20.43
N GLN A 14 -23.84 -7.26 -21.70
CA GLN A 14 -23.96 -8.16 -22.85
C GLN A 14 -22.84 -9.21 -22.80
N LYS A 15 -23.21 -10.50 -22.84
CA LYS A 15 -22.23 -11.58 -23.04
C LYS A 15 -21.72 -11.52 -24.46
N LEU A 16 -20.41 -11.39 -24.61
CA LEU A 16 -19.68 -11.35 -25.87
C LEU A 16 -19.02 -12.71 -26.10
N HIS A 17 -18.93 -13.11 -27.37
CA HIS A 17 -18.43 -14.41 -27.80
C HIS A 17 -17.44 -14.24 -28.94
N VAL A 18 -16.30 -14.92 -28.86
CA VAL A 18 -15.23 -14.87 -29.86
C VAL A 18 -14.74 -16.28 -30.16
N VAL A 19 -14.60 -16.58 -31.45
CA VAL A 19 -14.00 -17.82 -31.95
C VAL A 19 -12.76 -17.51 -32.78
N ALA A 20 -11.66 -18.24 -32.53
CA ALA A 20 -10.44 -18.17 -33.33
C ALA A 20 -9.97 -19.59 -33.69
N CYS A 21 -9.83 -19.89 -34.97
CA CYS A 21 -9.30 -21.17 -35.43
C CYS A 21 -7.84 -21.37 -35.00
N GLU A 22 -7.39 -22.61 -34.87
CA GLU A 22 -6.00 -22.94 -34.54
C GLU A 22 -5.01 -22.25 -35.50
N GLY A 23 -4.09 -21.46 -34.94
CA GLY A 23 -3.15 -20.59 -35.66
C GLY A 23 -3.57 -19.12 -35.75
N SER A 24 -4.85 -18.80 -35.53
CA SER A 24 -5.38 -17.42 -35.56
C SER A 24 -5.32 -16.73 -34.19
N VAL A 25 -5.50 -15.42 -34.18
CA VAL A 25 -5.54 -14.59 -32.95
C VAL A 25 -6.99 -14.26 -32.59
N ALA A 26 -7.39 -14.57 -31.35
CA ALA A 26 -8.62 -14.07 -30.76
C ALA A 26 -8.38 -12.64 -30.24
N GLN A 27 -9.24 -11.71 -30.65
CA GLN A 27 -9.21 -10.31 -30.23
C GLN A 27 -10.42 -10.03 -29.34
N LEU A 28 -10.17 -9.68 -28.08
CA LEU A 28 -11.19 -9.25 -27.13
C LEU A 28 -11.10 -7.74 -26.95
N LYS A 29 -12.24 -7.07 -26.93
CA LYS A 29 -12.31 -5.62 -26.75
C LYS A 29 -13.57 -5.24 -25.98
N CYS A 30 -13.42 -4.24 -25.12
CA CYS A 30 -14.48 -3.52 -24.44
C CYS A 30 -14.39 -2.02 -24.79
N GLU A 31 -15.53 -1.35 -24.82
CA GLU A 31 -15.64 0.07 -25.15
C GLU A 31 -15.96 0.90 -23.91
N ASN A 32 -15.98 2.23 -24.04
CA ASN A 32 -16.47 3.15 -22.99
C ASN A 32 -15.78 2.99 -21.61
N GLY A 33 -14.48 2.65 -21.60
CA GLY A 33 -13.71 2.46 -20.37
C GLY A 33 -14.03 1.18 -19.59
N GLU A 34 -14.86 0.29 -20.13
CA GLU A 34 -15.14 -1.02 -19.54
C GLU A 34 -13.94 -1.97 -19.71
N VAL A 35 -13.85 -2.95 -18.80
CA VAL A 35 -12.77 -3.95 -18.79
C VAL A 35 -13.29 -5.35 -19.07
N ILE A 36 -12.46 -6.17 -19.70
CA ILE A 36 -12.75 -7.56 -20.04
C ILE A 36 -12.87 -8.41 -18.77
N SER A 37 -13.94 -9.19 -18.70
CA SER A 37 -14.20 -10.19 -17.67
C SER A 37 -14.59 -11.51 -18.35
N VAL A 38 -13.60 -12.38 -18.55
CA VAL A 38 -13.74 -13.69 -19.21
C VAL A 38 -14.60 -14.59 -18.33
N THR A 39 -15.69 -15.11 -18.91
CA THR A 39 -16.62 -16.02 -18.24
C THR A 39 -16.35 -17.48 -18.58
N SER A 40 -15.87 -17.77 -19.79
CA SER A 40 -15.43 -19.11 -20.17
C SER A 40 -14.44 -19.05 -21.33
N ALA A 41 -13.53 -20.02 -21.39
CA ALA A 41 -12.66 -20.21 -22.54
C ALA A 41 -12.36 -21.70 -22.73
N THR A 42 -12.48 -22.18 -23.96
CA THR A 42 -12.20 -23.56 -24.33
C THR A 42 -11.39 -23.65 -25.60
N TYR A 43 -10.35 -24.49 -25.59
CA TYR A 43 -9.55 -24.79 -26.77
C TYR A 43 -9.75 -26.25 -27.17
N GLY A 44 -10.08 -26.48 -28.44
CA GLY A 44 -10.43 -27.79 -28.95
C GLY A 44 -11.42 -27.73 -30.11
N ARG A 45 -12.29 -28.73 -30.21
CA ARG A 45 -13.41 -28.86 -31.13
C ARG A 45 -14.60 -29.48 -30.42
N ARG A 46 -15.73 -28.79 -30.47
CA ARG A 46 -17.03 -29.19 -29.90
C ARG A 46 -18.12 -29.42 -30.95
N ASP A 47 -17.85 -29.04 -32.19
CA ASP A 47 -18.78 -29.21 -33.31
C ASP A 47 -18.03 -29.43 -34.64
N GLN A 48 -18.77 -29.90 -35.66
CA GLN A 48 -18.25 -30.25 -36.98
C GLN A 48 -18.33 -29.11 -38.00
N GLN A 49 -18.73 -27.90 -37.61
CA GLN A 49 -19.00 -26.77 -38.52
C GLN A 49 -18.03 -25.61 -38.33
N THR A 50 -17.57 -25.39 -37.09
CA THR A 50 -16.65 -24.33 -36.74
C THR A 50 -15.24 -24.62 -37.31
N CYS A 51 -14.67 -23.63 -38.00
CA CYS A 51 -13.31 -23.68 -38.53
C CYS A 51 -13.04 -24.86 -39.49
N ILE A 52 -13.95 -25.12 -40.45
CA ILE A 52 -13.87 -26.28 -41.36
C ILE A 52 -13.24 -26.00 -42.73
N ALA A 53 -13.14 -24.73 -43.13
CA ALA A 53 -12.73 -24.36 -44.48
C ALA A 53 -11.36 -24.97 -44.84
N GLY A 54 -11.33 -25.77 -45.92
CA GLY A 54 -10.11 -26.41 -46.41
C GLY A 54 -9.55 -27.54 -45.53
N ARG A 55 -10.32 -28.05 -44.54
CA ARG A 55 -9.86 -29.08 -43.61
C ARG A 55 -10.32 -30.49 -44.03
N PRO A 56 -9.42 -31.49 -44.00
CA PRO A 56 -9.79 -32.89 -44.21
C PRO A 56 -10.80 -33.39 -43.17
N THR A 57 -11.70 -34.29 -43.58
CA THR A 57 -12.77 -34.85 -42.71
C THR A 57 -12.23 -35.45 -41.42
N ASN A 58 -11.10 -36.16 -41.46
CA ASN A 58 -10.50 -36.78 -40.28
C ASN A 58 -10.00 -35.77 -39.23
N GLN A 59 -9.82 -34.49 -39.58
CA GLN A 59 -9.42 -33.43 -38.64
C GLN A 59 -10.62 -32.73 -37.97
N ILE A 60 -11.85 -32.96 -38.45
CA ILE A 60 -13.06 -32.21 -38.00
C ILE A 60 -14.14 -33.09 -37.37
N THR A 61 -13.98 -34.41 -37.35
CA THR A 61 -14.99 -35.34 -36.82
C THR A 61 -14.97 -35.48 -35.30
N ASN A 62 -13.81 -35.28 -34.65
CA ASN A 62 -13.67 -35.43 -33.20
C ASN A 62 -14.21 -34.20 -32.44
N VAL A 63 -15.50 -34.22 -32.13
CA VAL A 63 -16.20 -33.14 -31.40
C VAL A 63 -16.21 -33.29 -29.88
N GLN A 64 -15.61 -34.36 -29.36
CA GLN A 64 -15.47 -34.57 -27.91
C GLN A 64 -14.09 -34.12 -27.41
N CYS A 65 -13.33 -33.41 -28.26
CA CYS A 65 -12.04 -32.89 -27.90
C CYS A 65 -12.13 -31.43 -27.49
N SER A 66 -12.32 -31.13 -26.22
CA SER A 66 -12.10 -29.77 -25.75
C SER A 66 -11.60 -29.75 -24.32
N ARG A 67 -10.82 -28.72 -23.99
CA ARG A 67 -10.41 -28.44 -22.61
C ARG A 67 -10.66 -26.98 -22.30
N SER A 68 -11.19 -26.73 -21.10
CA SER A 68 -11.25 -25.38 -20.55
C SER A 68 -9.84 -24.88 -20.26
N SER A 69 -9.65 -23.56 -20.36
CA SER A 69 -8.37 -22.92 -20.10
C SER A 69 -8.54 -21.57 -19.41
N ASP A 70 -7.71 -21.32 -18.39
CA ASP A 70 -7.62 -20.02 -17.73
C ASP A 70 -6.68 -19.05 -18.43
N SER A 71 -5.93 -19.52 -19.42
CA SER A 71 -4.88 -18.73 -20.08
C SER A 71 -5.43 -17.45 -20.72
N VAL A 72 -6.69 -17.47 -21.16
CA VAL A 72 -7.40 -16.28 -21.65
C VAL A 72 -7.70 -15.31 -20.50
N GLY A 73 -8.25 -15.79 -19.38
CA GLY A 73 -8.53 -14.96 -18.20
C GLY A 73 -7.25 -14.36 -17.60
N GLN A 74 -6.18 -15.17 -17.49
CA GLN A 74 -4.83 -14.75 -17.08
C GLN A 74 -4.30 -13.61 -17.96
N SER A 75 -4.52 -13.71 -19.27
CA SER A 75 -3.96 -12.77 -20.23
C SER A 75 -4.81 -11.51 -20.43
N CYS A 76 -6.14 -11.61 -20.25
CA CYS A 76 -7.09 -10.62 -20.73
C CYS A 76 -7.94 -9.93 -19.64
N ASN A 77 -8.17 -10.55 -18.48
CA ASN A 77 -9.04 -9.96 -17.46
C ASN A 77 -8.51 -8.60 -16.98
N GLY A 78 -9.40 -7.62 -16.84
CA GLY A 78 -9.07 -6.26 -16.39
C GLY A 78 -8.46 -5.35 -17.47
N LYS A 79 -8.22 -5.86 -18.69
CA LYS A 79 -7.76 -5.04 -19.83
C LYS A 79 -8.96 -4.54 -20.63
N GLN A 80 -8.83 -3.39 -21.28
CA GLN A 80 -9.83 -2.91 -22.23
C GLN A 80 -9.72 -3.63 -23.60
N SER A 81 -8.52 -4.09 -23.95
CA SER A 81 -8.27 -4.88 -25.16
C SER A 81 -7.21 -5.96 -24.91
N CYS A 82 -7.39 -7.13 -25.53
CA CYS A 82 -6.50 -8.26 -25.39
C CYS A 82 -6.43 -9.07 -26.69
N SER A 83 -5.24 -9.56 -27.03
CA SER A 83 -5.01 -10.47 -28.15
C SER A 83 -4.40 -11.78 -27.63
N ILE A 84 -4.94 -12.93 -28.03
CA ILE A 84 -4.40 -14.25 -27.66
C ILE A 84 -4.41 -15.23 -28.83
N THR A 85 -3.30 -15.92 -29.06
CA THR A 85 -3.14 -16.84 -30.20
C THR A 85 -3.68 -18.23 -29.87
N ALA A 86 -4.63 -18.72 -30.67
CA ALA A 86 -5.22 -20.06 -30.56
C ALA A 86 -4.20 -21.13 -30.98
N SER A 87 -3.36 -21.60 -30.06
CA SER A 87 -2.24 -22.49 -30.38
C SER A 87 -1.93 -23.50 -29.27
N ASN A 88 -1.35 -24.64 -29.65
CA ASN A 88 -0.91 -25.68 -28.71
C ASN A 88 0.18 -25.18 -27.75
N SER A 89 0.96 -24.16 -28.12
CA SER A 89 1.94 -23.53 -27.22
C SER A 89 1.31 -22.73 -26.08
N VAL A 90 0.10 -22.19 -26.28
CA VAL A 90 -0.61 -21.41 -25.26
C VAL A 90 -1.51 -22.32 -24.42
N PHE A 91 -2.20 -23.27 -25.06
CA PHE A 91 -3.28 -24.04 -24.45
C PHE A 91 -2.97 -25.53 -24.23
N GLY A 92 -1.82 -26.01 -24.71
CA GLY A 92 -1.56 -27.44 -24.88
C GLY A 92 -2.36 -28.05 -26.03
N ASP A 93 -1.99 -29.25 -26.46
CA ASP A 93 -2.76 -30.00 -27.46
C ASP A 93 -3.73 -30.99 -26.77
N PRO A 94 -5.05 -30.72 -26.74
CA PRO A 94 -6.02 -31.63 -26.14
C PRO A 94 -6.27 -32.89 -26.97
N CYS A 95 -5.96 -32.89 -28.28
CA CYS A 95 -6.14 -34.04 -29.16
C CYS A 95 -5.33 -33.90 -30.46
N VAL A 96 -4.21 -34.62 -30.50
CA VAL A 96 -3.33 -34.66 -31.67
C VAL A 96 -4.12 -35.12 -32.91
N GLY A 97 -3.91 -34.43 -34.04
CA GLY A 97 -4.52 -34.76 -35.33
C GLY A 97 -5.92 -34.19 -35.56
N THR A 98 -6.56 -33.59 -34.55
CA THR A 98 -7.81 -32.83 -34.71
C THR A 98 -7.48 -31.35 -34.86
N TYR A 99 -8.10 -30.68 -35.84
CA TYR A 99 -7.94 -29.24 -36.02
C TYR A 99 -8.85 -28.49 -35.03
N LYS A 100 -8.29 -27.58 -34.24
CA LYS A 100 -8.97 -26.98 -33.09
C LYS A 100 -9.38 -25.53 -33.36
N TYR A 101 -10.12 -24.96 -32.42
CA TYR A 101 -10.44 -23.56 -32.29
C TYR A 101 -10.50 -23.18 -30.81
N LEU A 102 -10.15 -21.92 -30.53
CA LEU A 102 -10.40 -21.26 -29.26
C LEU A 102 -11.78 -20.63 -29.32
N GLU A 103 -12.58 -20.87 -28.29
CA GLU A 103 -13.88 -20.26 -28.08
C GLU A 103 -13.88 -19.57 -26.72
N VAL A 104 -14.22 -18.29 -26.70
CA VAL A 104 -14.18 -17.45 -25.50
C VAL A 104 -15.51 -16.74 -25.31
N GLU A 105 -16.06 -16.84 -24.11
CA GLU A 105 -17.14 -15.98 -23.65
C GLU A 105 -16.59 -14.99 -22.63
N TYR A 106 -16.96 -13.73 -22.76
CA TYR A 106 -16.61 -12.68 -21.82
C TYR A 106 -17.71 -11.65 -21.71
N LYS A 107 -17.63 -10.78 -20.71
CA LYS A 107 -18.47 -9.58 -20.58
C LYS A 107 -17.59 -8.36 -20.40
N CYS A 108 -18.13 -7.20 -20.72
CA CYS A 108 -17.52 -5.92 -20.40
C CYS A 108 -18.14 -5.39 -19.11
N GLU A 109 -17.28 -5.08 -18.15
CA GLU A 109 -17.68 -4.58 -16.83
C GLU A 109 -17.17 -3.17 -16.65
N ASN A 110 -18.05 -2.27 -16.21
CA ASN A 110 -17.64 -0.94 -15.81
C ASN A 110 -16.93 -1.01 -14.44
N PRO A 111 -15.64 -0.68 -14.35
CA PRO A 111 -14.90 -0.69 -13.08
C PRO A 111 -15.50 0.24 -12.03
N GLU A 112 -16.16 1.34 -12.42
CA GLU A 112 -16.78 2.33 -11.51
C GLU A 112 -18.11 1.84 -10.88
N LYS A 113 -18.76 0.83 -11.47
CA LYS A 113 -20.02 0.26 -10.94
C LYS A 113 -19.80 -1.00 -10.11
N LYS A 114 -18.55 -1.46 -9.96
CA LYS A 114 -18.22 -2.59 -9.10
C LYS A 114 -18.44 -2.14 -7.65
N PRO A 115 -19.09 -2.94 -6.78
CA PRO A 115 -19.24 -2.57 -5.38
C PRO A 115 -17.85 -2.27 -4.79
N GLN A 116 -17.67 -1.03 -4.31
CA GLN A 116 -16.44 -0.51 -3.70
C GLN A 116 -16.02 -1.28 -2.43
N SER A 117 -16.85 -2.21 -1.97
CA SER A 117 -16.59 -3.03 -0.81
C SER A 117 -17.42 -4.32 -0.93
N GLY A 118 -16.84 -5.44 -0.53
CA GLY A 118 -17.54 -6.72 -0.51
C GLY A 118 -16.75 -7.87 -1.14
N PRO A 119 -17.37 -9.07 -1.23
CA PRO A 119 -16.71 -10.28 -1.70
C PRO A 119 -16.34 -10.17 -3.18
N THR A 120 -15.04 -10.24 -3.46
CA THR A 120 -14.45 -10.31 -4.80
C THR A 120 -13.89 -11.70 -5.02
N VAL A 121 -14.35 -12.37 -6.07
CA VAL A 121 -13.87 -13.71 -6.45
C VAL A 121 -12.98 -13.63 -7.69
N ALA A 122 -11.84 -14.33 -7.67
CA ALA A 122 -10.99 -14.56 -8.83
C ALA A 122 -10.64 -16.05 -8.90
N CYS A 123 -10.99 -16.73 -10.00
CA CYS A 123 -10.64 -18.14 -10.21
C CYS A 123 -9.12 -18.34 -10.29
N GLU A 124 -8.63 -19.53 -9.97
CA GLU A 124 -7.20 -19.85 -10.06
C GLU A 124 -6.64 -19.50 -11.45
N GLY A 125 -5.55 -18.71 -11.47
CA GLY A 125 -4.99 -18.06 -12.65
C GLY A 125 -5.47 -16.63 -12.89
N SER A 126 -6.67 -16.27 -12.48
CA SER A 126 -7.21 -14.93 -12.71
C SER A 126 -6.65 -13.87 -11.75
N VAL A 127 -6.78 -12.60 -12.12
CA VAL A 127 -6.38 -11.46 -11.29
C VAL A 127 -7.58 -10.91 -10.54
N ALA A 128 -7.51 -10.85 -9.20
CA ALA A 128 -8.42 -10.08 -8.38
C ALA A 128 -8.03 -8.59 -8.43
N GLN A 129 -8.99 -7.76 -8.83
CA GLN A 129 -8.85 -6.31 -8.89
C GLN A 129 -9.69 -5.67 -7.78
N LEU A 130 -9.01 -4.99 -6.84
CA LEU A 130 -9.60 -4.24 -5.74
C LEU A 130 -9.41 -2.74 -6.01
N GLN A 131 -10.45 -1.95 -5.77
CA GLN A 131 -10.40 -0.52 -6.03
C GLN A 131 -11.30 0.27 -5.07
N CYS A 132 -10.80 1.43 -4.66
CA CYS A 132 -11.49 2.41 -3.84
C CYS A 132 -11.45 3.78 -4.53
N ASP A 133 -12.62 4.40 -4.67
CA ASP A 133 -12.74 5.74 -5.26
C ASP A 133 -12.78 6.84 -4.20
N GLY A 134 -12.75 8.10 -4.65
CA GLY A 134 -12.93 9.26 -3.78
C GLY A 134 -11.81 9.44 -2.74
N GLY A 135 -10.58 9.05 -3.08
CA GLY A 135 -9.42 9.18 -2.20
C GLY A 135 -9.37 8.16 -1.05
N LYS A 136 -10.30 7.20 -1.01
CA LYS A 136 -10.33 6.13 -0.01
C LYS A 136 -9.26 5.08 -0.28
N VAL A 137 -8.87 4.35 0.75
CA VAL A 137 -7.88 3.27 0.67
C VAL A 137 -8.49 1.92 1.00
N ILE A 138 -7.93 0.88 0.38
CA ILE A 138 -8.32 -0.52 0.58
C ILE A 138 -7.96 -0.95 2.00
N SER A 139 -8.91 -1.63 2.65
CA SER A 139 -8.77 -2.26 3.96
C SER A 139 -9.37 -3.66 3.87
N VAL A 140 -8.52 -4.66 3.64
CA VAL A 140 -8.89 -6.08 3.49
C VAL A 140 -9.34 -6.61 4.85
N THR A 141 -10.55 -7.15 4.90
CA THR A 141 -11.13 -7.76 6.12
C THR A 141 -10.92 -9.26 6.14
N SER A 142 -10.98 -9.93 5.00
CA SER A 142 -10.67 -11.35 4.89
C SER A 142 -10.21 -11.71 3.48
N ALA A 143 -9.39 -12.75 3.36
CA ALA A 143 -9.06 -13.35 2.07
C ALA A 143 -8.80 -14.84 2.24
N THR A 144 -9.31 -15.63 1.29
CA THR A 144 -9.17 -17.09 1.29
C THR A 144 -8.89 -17.60 -0.10
N TYR A 145 -7.92 -18.50 -0.23
CA TYR A 145 -7.60 -19.19 -1.46
C TYR A 145 -7.91 -20.68 -1.32
N GLY A 146 -8.69 -21.21 -2.27
CA GLY A 146 -9.18 -22.58 -2.23
C GLY A 146 -10.52 -22.75 -2.94
N ARG A 147 -11.37 -23.66 -2.46
CA ARG A 147 -12.74 -23.92 -2.87
C ARG A 147 -13.59 -24.22 -1.64
N ARG A 148 -14.68 -23.47 -1.47
CA ARG A 148 -15.70 -23.63 -0.42
C ARG A 148 -17.07 -24.06 -0.93
N ASP A 149 -17.26 -24.06 -2.24
CA ASP A 149 -18.52 -24.44 -2.87
C ASP A 149 -18.30 -25.07 -4.26
N GLN A 150 -19.34 -25.74 -4.76
CA GLN A 150 -19.32 -26.48 -6.04
C GLN A 150 -19.86 -25.67 -7.22
N GLN A 151 -20.07 -24.36 -7.08
CA GLN A 151 -20.71 -23.50 -8.09
C GLN A 151 -19.77 -22.39 -8.59
N THR A 152 -18.88 -21.92 -7.73
CA THR A 152 -17.90 -20.89 -8.03
C THR A 152 -16.78 -21.46 -8.90
N CYS A 153 -16.48 -20.77 -10.01
CA CYS A 153 -15.40 -21.13 -10.92
C CYS A 153 -15.49 -22.56 -11.46
N ILE A 154 -16.66 -22.95 -11.99
CA ILE A 154 -16.95 -24.32 -12.46
C ILE A 154 -16.92 -24.49 -13.98
N ALA A 155 -16.91 -23.40 -14.74
CA ALA A 155 -17.10 -23.43 -16.19
C ALA A 155 -16.07 -24.34 -16.87
N GLY A 156 -16.56 -25.42 -17.52
CA GLY A 156 -15.75 -26.39 -18.24
C GLY A 156 -14.78 -27.21 -17.37
N ARG A 157 -14.98 -27.26 -16.05
CA ARG A 157 -14.11 -28.00 -15.13
C ARG A 157 -14.57 -29.46 -14.96
N PRO A 158 -13.64 -30.43 -14.96
CA PRO A 158 -13.96 -31.81 -14.59
C PRO A 158 -14.53 -31.90 -13.17
N THR A 159 -15.51 -32.78 -12.95
CA THR A 159 -16.19 -32.95 -11.66
C THR A 159 -15.20 -33.19 -10.50
N ASN A 160 -14.15 -33.98 -10.72
CA ASN A 160 -13.15 -34.27 -9.69
C ASN A 160 -12.34 -33.05 -9.23
N GLN A 161 -12.30 -31.95 -10.01
CA GLN A 161 -11.62 -30.71 -9.62
C GLN A 161 -12.50 -29.75 -8.82
N ILE A 162 -13.82 -29.96 -8.79
CA ILE A 162 -14.80 -29.03 -8.21
C ILE A 162 -15.58 -29.59 -7.01
N THR A 163 -15.38 -30.87 -6.67
CA THR A 163 -16.11 -31.54 -5.58
C THR A 163 -15.54 -31.28 -4.19
N ASN A 164 -14.23 -31.04 -4.07
CA ASN A 164 -13.58 -30.79 -2.79
C ASN A 164 -13.82 -29.36 -2.29
N VAL A 165 -14.90 -29.17 -1.53
CA VAL A 165 -15.31 -27.88 -0.94
C VAL A 165 -14.77 -27.63 0.47
N GLN A 166 -14.03 -28.58 1.03
CA GLN A 166 -13.36 -28.41 2.33
C GLN A 166 -11.90 -27.98 2.15
N CYS A 167 -11.56 -27.46 0.98
CA CYS A 167 -10.25 -26.94 0.69
C CYS A 167 -10.26 -25.44 0.76
N SER A 168 -9.90 -24.81 1.87
CA SER A 168 -9.59 -23.38 1.82
C SER A 168 -8.58 -23.02 2.88
N ARG A 169 -7.75 -22.03 2.57
CA ARG A 169 -6.80 -21.46 3.51
C ARG A 169 -6.92 -19.95 3.47
N SER A 170 -7.01 -19.32 4.64
CA SER A 170 -6.89 -17.87 4.68
C SER A 170 -5.49 -17.41 4.32
N SER A 171 -5.42 -16.21 3.77
CA SER A 171 -4.15 -15.60 3.40
C SER A 171 -4.14 -14.13 3.75
N ASP A 172 -3.05 -13.69 4.38
CA ASP A 172 -2.78 -12.27 4.60
C ASP A 172 -2.12 -11.62 3.38
N SER A 173 -1.69 -12.41 2.38
CA SER A 173 -0.93 -11.92 1.21
C SER A 173 -1.69 -10.83 0.46
N VAL A 174 -3.03 -10.89 0.46
CA VAL A 174 -3.87 -9.83 -0.12
C VAL A 174 -3.77 -8.54 0.69
N GLY A 175 -3.92 -8.62 2.02
CA GLY A 175 -3.77 -7.46 2.92
C GLY A 175 -2.37 -6.85 2.84
N GLN A 176 -1.32 -7.68 2.83
CA GLN A 176 0.07 -7.26 2.66
C GLN A 176 0.30 -6.53 1.33
N SER A 177 -0.35 -6.98 0.26
CA SER A 177 -0.18 -6.42 -1.07
C SER A 177 -1.07 -5.20 -1.33
N CYS A 178 -2.23 -5.10 -0.69
CA CYS A 178 -3.30 -4.19 -1.09
C CYS A 178 -3.69 -3.13 -0.04
N ASN A 179 -3.49 -3.37 1.25
CA ASN A 179 -3.93 -2.42 2.28
C ASN A 179 -3.26 -1.04 2.10
N GLY A 180 -4.05 0.03 2.27
CA GLY A 180 -3.57 1.41 2.14
C GLY A 180 -3.44 1.93 0.70
N LYS A 181 -3.66 1.08 -0.32
CA LYS A 181 -3.67 1.50 -1.72
C LYS A 181 -5.07 1.92 -2.16
N GLN A 182 -5.18 2.80 -3.14
CA GLN A 182 -6.46 3.10 -3.80
C GLN A 182 -6.86 1.99 -4.80
N SER A 183 -5.89 1.32 -5.41
CA SER A 183 -6.10 0.22 -6.35
C SER A 183 -5.04 -0.87 -6.12
N CYS A 184 -5.45 -2.13 -6.28
CA CYS A 184 -4.57 -3.28 -6.14
C CYS A 184 -4.98 -4.43 -7.07
N SER A 185 -3.99 -5.04 -7.72
CA SER A 185 -4.14 -6.26 -8.52
C SER A 185 -3.37 -7.41 -7.87
N ILE A 186 -4.03 -8.56 -7.66
CA ILE A 186 -3.37 -9.75 -7.12
C ILE A 186 -3.79 -11.01 -7.88
N THR A 187 -2.82 -11.85 -8.27
CA THR A 187 -3.08 -13.06 -9.05
C THR A 187 -3.42 -14.25 -8.16
N ALA A 188 -4.58 -14.87 -8.37
CA ALA A 188 -5.05 -16.04 -7.65
C ALA A 188 -4.24 -17.30 -8.05
N SER A 189 -3.09 -17.52 -7.43
CA SER A 189 -2.16 -18.58 -7.86
C SER A 189 -1.44 -19.27 -6.70
N ASN A 190 -1.05 -20.52 -6.92
CA ASN A 190 -0.22 -21.29 -6.00
C ASN A 190 1.12 -20.60 -5.66
N SER A 191 1.68 -19.80 -6.55
CA SER A 191 2.90 -19.03 -6.29
C SER A 191 2.70 -17.89 -5.28
N VAL A 192 1.48 -17.35 -5.16
CA VAL A 192 1.16 -16.27 -4.21
C VAL A 192 0.63 -16.81 -2.88
N PHE A 193 -0.14 -17.91 -2.94
CA PHE A 193 -0.93 -18.40 -1.81
C PHE A 193 -0.51 -19.80 -1.30
N GLY A 194 0.39 -20.48 -2.00
CA GLY A 194 0.61 -21.91 -1.85
C GLY A 194 -0.54 -22.75 -2.41
N ASP A 195 -0.36 -24.07 -2.50
CA ASP A 195 -1.43 -24.99 -2.90
C ASP A 195 -2.05 -25.68 -1.67
N PRO A 196 -3.27 -25.27 -1.24
CA PRO A 196 -3.95 -25.91 -0.11
C PRO A 196 -4.51 -27.29 -0.44
N CYS A 197 -4.68 -27.66 -1.71
CA CYS A 197 -5.25 -28.94 -2.12
C CYS A 197 -4.93 -29.28 -3.58
N VAL A 198 -3.84 -30.00 -3.77
CA VAL A 198 -3.40 -30.46 -5.09
C VAL A 198 -4.52 -31.23 -5.80
N GLY A 199 -4.77 -30.88 -7.07
CA GLY A 199 -5.79 -31.51 -7.92
C GLY A 199 -7.21 -30.92 -7.78
N THR A 200 -7.44 -30.00 -6.85
CA THR A 200 -8.68 -29.22 -6.78
C THR A 200 -8.46 -27.86 -7.44
N TYR A 201 -9.41 -27.44 -8.29
CA TYR A 201 -9.37 -26.13 -8.92
C TYR A 201 -9.87 -25.07 -7.93
N LYS A 202 -9.07 -24.03 -7.69
CA LYS A 202 -9.30 -23.07 -6.61
C LYS A 202 -9.81 -21.72 -7.13
N TYR A 203 -10.14 -20.84 -6.21
CA TYR A 203 -10.44 -19.44 -6.40
C TYR A 203 -9.98 -18.66 -5.16
N LEU A 204 -9.59 -17.41 -5.39
CA LEU A 204 -9.37 -16.41 -4.36
C LEU A 204 -10.69 -15.70 -4.11
N GLU A 205 -11.09 -15.64 -2.85
CA GLU A 205 -12.20 -14.82 -2.39
C GLU A 205 -11.66 -13.79 -1.41
N VAL A 206 -11.93 -12.51 -1.67
CA VAL A 206 -11.44 -11.37 -0.89
C VAL A 206 -12.59 -10.52 -0.44
N GLU A 207 -12.65 -10.22 0.84
CA GLU A 207 -13.53 -9.22 1.40
C GLU A 207 -12.69 -8.00 1.82
N TYR A 208 -13.11 -6.82 1.39
CA TYR A 208 -12.46 -5.56 1.74
C TYR A 208 -13.49 -4.44 1.84
N LYS A 209 -13.10 -3.38 2.55
CA LYS A 209 -13.82 -2.12 2.64
C LYS A 209 -12.92 -0.97 2.19
N CYS A 210 -13.53 0.12 1.76
CA CYS A 210 -12.84 1.37 1.47
C CYS A 210 -12.95 2.32 2.64
N GLU A 211 -11.81 2.75 3.17
CA GLU A 211 -11.73 3.63 4.34
C GLU A 211 -11.18 5.00 3.93
N ASN A 212 -11.70 6.07 4.54
CA ASN A 212 -11.07 7.38 4.40
C ASN A 212 -9.73 7.37 5.16
N PRO A 213 -8.60 7.70 4.52
CA PRO A 213 -7.32 7.79 5.22
C PRO A 213 -7.35 8.81 6.37
N GLU A 214 -8.18 9.85 6.27
CA GLU A 214 -8.33 10.92 7.28
C GLU A 214 -9.17 10.54 8.52
N LYS A 215 -9.77 9.34 8.56
CA LYS A 215 -10.59 8.87 9.69
C LYS A 215 -9.96 7.71 10.47
N LYS A 216 -8.66 7.48 10.34
CA LYS A 216 -7.96 6.65 11.33
C LYS A 216 -7.85 7.47 12.62
N PRO A 217 -8.20 6.93 13.80
CA PRO A 217 -7.98 7.63 15.06
C PRO A 217 -6.51 8.08 15.11
N GLN A 218 -6.27 9.39 15.28
CA GLN A 218 -4.93 9.98 15.43
C GLN A 218 -4.21 9.49 16.71
N SER A 219 -4.85 8.60 17.46
CA SER A 219 -4.34 7.93 18.64
C SER A 219 -5.25 6.74 18.95
N GLY A 220 -4.68 5.56 19.22
CA GLY A 220 -5.45 4.39 19.62
C GLY A 220 -4.81 3.05 19.21
N PRO A 221 -5.40 1.92 19.64
CA PRO A 221 -4.88 0.59 19.37
C PRO A 221 -4.91 0.28 17.86
N THR A 222 -3.73 0.15 17.27
CA THR A 222 -3.51 -0.30 15.89
C THR A 222 -3.10 -1.76 15.91
N VAL A 223 -3.87 -2.62 15.24
CA VAL A 223 -3.58 -4.05 15.12
C VAL A 223 -3.07 -4.38 13.72
N ALA A 224 -1.99 -5.17 13.64
CA ALA A 224 -1.49 -5.77 12.41
C ALA A 224 -1.20 -7.26 12.63
N CYS A 225 -1.85 -8.14 11.86
CA CYS A 225 -1.61 -9.58 11.95
C CYS A 225 -0.18 -9.95 11.52
N GLU A 226 0.36 -11.08 12.01
CA GLU A 226 1.70 -11.55 11.66
C GLU A 226 1.90 -11.61 10.13
N GLY A 227 2.94 -10.92 9.64
CA GLY A 227 3.26 -10.68 8.23
C GLY A 227 2.71 -9.36 7.66
N SER A 228 1.75 -8.71 8.33
CA SER A 228 1.17 -7.43 7.89
C SER A 228 1.97 -6.23 8.41
N VAL A 229 1.73 -5.05 7.81
CA VAL A 229 2.38 -3.79 8.21
C VAL A 229 1.43 -2.96 9.08
N ALA A 230 1.88 -2.58 10.27
CA ALA A 230 1.25 -1.55 11.07
C ALA A 230 1.67 -0.17 10.54
N GLN A 231 0.68 0.67 10.27
CA GLN A 231 0.85 2.04 9.77
C GLN A 231 0.39 3.03 10.85
N LEU A 232 1.34 3.80 11.38
CA LEU A 232 1.13 4.85 12.38
C LEU A 232 1.29 6.21 11.70
N GLN A 233 0.39 7.14 12.00
CA GLN A 233 0.38 8.47 11.40
C GLN A 233 -0.06 9.52 12.42
N CYS A 234 0.59 10.67 12.38
CA CYS A 234 0.22 11.91 13.05
C CYS A 234 0.10 13.04 12.03
N ASP A 235 -0.95 13.85 12.19
CA ASP A 235 -1.21 15.01 11.34
C ASP A 235 -0.85 16.31 12.07
N GLY A 236 -0.89 17.44 11.35
CA GLY A 236 -0.76 18.77 11.94
C GLY A 236 0.61 19.05 12.57
N GLY A 237 1.68 18.42 12.05
CA GLY A 237 3.05 18.62 12.54
C GLY A 237 3.38 17.90 13.85
N LYS A 238 2.45 17.11 14.40
CA LYS A 238 2.67 16.29 15.59
C LYS A 238 3.50 15.05 15.28
N VAL A 239 4.12 14.48 16.30
CA VAL A 239 4.96 13.28 16.20
C VAL A 239 4.37 12.13 16.99
N ILE A 240 4.66 10.91 16.53
CA ILE A 240 4.26 9.66 17.17
C ILE A 240 4.98 9.52 18.51
N SER A 241 4.21 9.22 19.55
CA SER A 241 4.70 8.74 20.84
C SER A 241 3.99 7.42 21.14
N VAL A 242 4.69 6.30 20.94
CA VAL A 242 4.23 4.95 21.29
C VAL A 242 4.11 4.86 22.80
N THR A 243 2.93 4.51 23.29
CA THR A 243 2.65 4.29 24.73
C THR A 243 2.77 2.83 25.10
N SER A 244 2.38 1.92 24.20
CA SER A 244 2.57 0.49 24.39
C SER A 244 2.65 -0.23 23.04
N ALA A 245 3.39 -1.32 22.98
CA ALA A 245 3.35 -2.23 21.85
C ALA A 245 3.56 -3.66 22.32
N THR A 246 2.74 -4.57 21.81
CA THR A 246 2.82 -6.00 22.11
C THR A 246 2.74 -6.83 20.86
N TYR A 247 3.65 -7.79 20.73
CA TYR A 247 3.62 -8.78 19.66
C TYR A 247 3.31 -10.16 20.25
N GLY A 248 2.29 -10.82 19.69
CA GLY A 248 1.77 -12.07 20.23
C GLY A 248 0.30 -12.27 19.94
N ARG A 249 -0.43 -12.89 20.86
CA ARG A 249 -1.86 -13.12 20.87
C ARG A 249 -2.37 -13.00 22.30
N ARG A 250 -3.38 -12.15 22.48
CA ARG A 250 -4.06 -11.89 23.77
C ARG A 250 -5.54 -12.27 23.77
N ASP A 251 -6.09 -12.58 22.61
CA ASP A 251 -7.47 -12.99 22.45
C ASP A 251 -7.66 -13.96 21.26
N GLN A 252 -8.82 -14.63 21.24
CA GLN A 252 -9.17 -15.64 20.25
C GLN A 252 -9.99 -15.09 19.07
N GLN A 253 -10.13 -13.77 18.91
CA GLN A 253 -10.96 -13.11 17.91
C GLN A 253 -10.15 -12.26 16.92
N THR A 254 -9.05 -11.68 17.38
CA THR A 254 -8.14 -10.87 16.59
C THR A 254 -7.33 -11.75 15.64
N CYS A 255 -7.33 -11.39 14.36
CA CYS A 255 -6.59 -12.09 13.31
C CYS A 255 -6.91 -13.59 13.21
N ILE A 256 -8.21 -13.96 13.26
CA ILE A 256 -8.66 -15.36 13.29
C ILE A 256 -9.03 -15.95 11.94
N ALA A 257 -9.29 -15.11 10.93
CA ALA A 257 -9.91 -15.54 9.69
C ALA A 257 -9.12 -16.72 9.09
N GLY A 258 -9.80 -17.85 8.88
CA GLY A 258 -9.28 -19.12 8.34
C GLY A 258 -8.09 -19.74 9.06
N ARG A 259 -7.84 -19.38 10.33
CA ARG A 259 -6.76 -19.96 11.12
C ARG A 259 -7.20 -21.26 11.81
N PRO A 260 -6.36 -22.31 11.79
CA PRO A 260 -6.59 -23.52 12.59
C PRO A 260 -6.74 -23.19 14.08
N THR A 261 -7.62 -23.90 14.79
CA THR A 261 -7.89 -23.67 16.21
C THR A 261 -6.62 -23.68 17.07
N ASN A 262 -5.67 -24.59 16.79
CA ASN A 262 -4.42 -24.67 17.53
C ASN A 262 -3.50 -23.44 17.38
N GLN A 263 -3.71 -22.59 16.37
CA GLN A 263 -2.94 -21.34 16.19
C GLN A 263 -3.55 -20.14 16.91
N ILE A 264 -4.81 -20.23 17.38
CA ILE A 264 -5.57 -19.11 17.95
C ILE A 264 -5.95 -19.30 19.42
N THR A 265 -5.72 -20.48 20.01
CA THR A 265 -6.11 -20.79 21.39
C THR A 265 -5.15 -20.23 22.44
N ASN A 266 -3.86 -20.09 22.12
CA ASN A 266 -2.85 -19.60 23.07
C ASN A 266 -2.88 -18.08 23.21
N VAL A 267 -3.76 -17.58 24.08
CA VAL A 267 -3.97 -16.15 24.36
C VAL A 267 -3.07 -15.58 25.45
N GLN A 268 -2.22 -16.41 26.07
CA GLN A 268 -1.23 -15.95 27.05
C GLN A 268 0.15 -15.75 26.40
N CYS A 269 0.23 -15.84 25.08
CA CYS A 269 1.45 -15.58 24.35
C CYS A 269 1.52 -14.12 23.93
N SER A 270 2.11 -13.24 24.73
CA SER A 270 2.49 -11.93 24.21
C SER A 270 3.74 -11.42 24.91
N ARG A 271 4.50 -10.59 24.20
CA ARG A 271 5.62 -9.84 24.79
C ARG A 271 5.48 -8.38 24.42
N SER A 272 5.71 -7.52 25.40
CA SER A 272 5.92 -6.09 25.14
C SER A 272 7.20 -5.92 24.33
N SER A 273 7.22 -4.89 23.48
CA SER A 273 8.39 -4.58 22.68
C SER A 273 8.58 -3.07 22.53
N ASP A 274 9.80 -2.62 22.81
CA ASP A 274 10.22 -1.24 22.57
C ASP A 274 10.57 -1.00 21.09
N SER A 275 10.64 -2.05 20.27
CA SER A 275 11.07 -1.95 18.86
C SER A 275 10.20 -1.01 18.05
N VAL A 276 8.89 -0.93 18.37
CA VAL A 276 8.00 0.04 17.74
C VAL A 276 8.35 1.46 18.14
N GLY A 277 8.57 1.72 19.44
CA GLY A 277 9.00 3.02 19.94
C GLY A 277 10.34 3.46 19.36
N GLN A 278 11.33 2.55 19.31
CA GLN A 278 12.64 2.80 18.72
C GLN A 278 12.57 3.13 17.22
N SER A 279 11.62 2.54 16.50
CA SER A 279 11.46 2.75 15.05
C SER A 279 10.57 3.94 14.70
N CYS A 280 9.59 4.27 15.55
CA CYS A 280 8.50 5.18 15.21
C CYS A 280 8.42 6.46 16.05
N ASN A 281 8.97 6.50 17.27
CA ASN A 281 8.86 7.69 18.10
C ASN A 281 9.53 8.90 17.43
N GLY A 282 8.88 10.07 17.50
CA GLY A 282 9.38 11.30 16.89
C GLY A 282 9.14 11.41 15.38
N LYS A 283 8.62 10.38 14.71
CA LYS A 283 8.22 10.45 13.30
C LYS A 283 6.79 10.98 13.16
N GLN A 284 6.48 11.63 12.03
CA GLN A 284 5.10 11.95 11.66
C GLN A 284 4.37 10.72 11.09
N SER A 285 5.10 9.85 10.39
CA SER A 285 4.61 8.62 9.80
C SER A 285 5.57 7.47 10.08
N CYS A 286 5.06 6.27 10.33
CA CYS A 286 5.89 5.09 10.54
C CYS A 286 5.19 3.83 10.03
N SER A 287 5.96 2.98 9.33
CA SER A 287 5.54 1.64 8.91
C SER A 287 6.40 0.59 9.62
N ILE A 288 5.77 -0.39 10.27
CA ILE A 288 6.48 -1.50 10.92
C ILE A 288 5.82 -2.84 10.63
N THR A 289 6.61 -3.83 10.22
CA THR A 289 6.10 -5.17 9.86
C THR A 289 5.97 -6.05 11.11
N ALA A 290 4.77 -6.57 11.36
CA ALA A 290 4.47 -7.50 12.45
C ALA A 290 5.11 -8.87 12.18
N SER A 291 6.38 -9.08 12.54
CA SER A 291 7.12 -10.29 12.16
C SER A 291 8.11 -10.75 13.23
N ASN A 292 8.42 -12.06 13.22
CA ASN A 292 9.40 -12.67 14.12
C ASN A 292 10.82 -12.11 13.90
N SER A 293 11.14 -11.58 12.71
CA SER A 293 12.40 -10.91 12.44
C SER A 293 12.54 -9.55 13.14
N VAL A 294 11.42 -8.88 13.43
CA VAL A 294 11.42 -7.58 14.12
C VAL A 294 11.28 -7.76 15.63
N PHE A 295 10.42 -8.68 16.07
CA PHE A 295 10.00 -8.79 17.47
C PHE A 295 10.48 -10.07 18.18
N GLY A 296 11.13 -10.99 17.45
CA GLY A 296 11.33 -12.36 17.90
C GLY A 296 10.02 -13.17 17.88
N ASP A 297 10.13 -14.50 18.04
CA ASP A 297 8.95 -15.37 18.17
C ASP A 297 8.66 -15.67 19.66
N PRO A 298 7.62 -15.06 20.26
CA PRO A 298 7.26 -15.32 21.64
C PRO A 298 6.60 -16.70 21.85
N CYS A 299 6.08 -17.34 20.79
CA CYS A 299 5.44 -18.65 20.87
C CYS A 299 5.30 -19.31 19.49
N VAL A 300 6.22 -20.24 19.24
CA VAL A 300 6.22 -21.05 18.02
C VAL A 300 4.88 -21.79 17.88
N GLY A 301 4.30 -21.74 16.67
CA GLY A 301 3.06 -22.42 16.32
C GLY A 301 1.77 -21.66 16.67
N THR A 302 1.84 -20.54 17.38
CA THR A 302 0.71 -19.62 17.57
C THR A 302 0.80 -18.50 16.54
N TYR A 303 -0.32 -18.18 15.89
CA TYR A 303 -0.39 -17.07 14.94
C TYR A 303 -0.54 -15.76 15.70
N LYS A 304 0.35 -14.80 15.45
CA LYS A 304 0.48 -13.59 16.27
C LYS A 304 -0.10 -12.37 15.55
N TYR A 305 -0.17 -11.27 16.28
CA TYR A 305 -0.47 -9.93 15.81
C TYR A 305 0.34 -8.93 16.65
N LEU A 306 0.69 -7.82 16.02
CA LEU A 306 1.21 -6.64 16.66
C LEU A 306 0.02 -5.76 17.04
N GLU A 307 -0.03 -5.36 18.30
CA GLU A 307 -0.95 -4.33 18.80
C GLU A 307 -0.13 -3.16 19.33
N VAL A 308 -0.39 -1.97 18.80
CA VAL A 308 0.34 -0.74 19.12
C VAL A 308 -0.63 0.31 19.61
N GLU A 309 -0.36 0.86 20.77
CA GLU A 309 -1.00 2.07 21.27
C GLU A 309 -0.02 3.24 21.14
N TYR A 310 -0.47 4.32 20.55
CA TYR A 310 0.32 5.54 20.41
C TYR A 310 -0.58 6.78 20.50
N LYS A 311 0.06 7.89 20.85
CA LYS A 311 -0.52 9.23 20.85
C LYS A 311 0.30 10.14 19.93
N CYS A 312 -0.34 11.20 19.44
CA CYS A 312 0.34 12.25 18.69
C CYS A 312 0.60 13.45 19.57
N GLU A 313 1.86 13.82 19.72
CA GLU A 313 2.30 14.91 20.60
C GLU A 313 3.07 15.98 19.84
N ASN A 314 3.18 17.15 20.44
CA ASN A 314 4.09 18.17 19.91
C ASN A 314 5.53 17.69 20.17
N PRO A 315 6.47 17.92 19.23
CA PRO A 315 7.87 17.53 19.43
C PRO A 315 8.44 18.13 20.73
N GLU A 316 9.14 17.31 21.52
CA GLU A 316 9.82 17.79 22.73
C GLU A 316 10.93 18.78 22.36
N ARG A 317 10.93 19.93 23.04
CA ARG A 317 11.91 21.00 22.85
C ARG A 317 13.13 20.70 23.72
N LYS A 318 14.32 20.48 23.15
CA LYS A 318 15.58 20.58 23.91
C LYS A 318 16.12 22.01 23.80
N PRO A 319 16.08 22.82 24.87
CA PRO A 319 16.77 24.11 24.90
C PRO A 319 18.27 23.88 24.87
N GLN A 320 19.00 24.67 24.08
CA GLN A 320 20.45 24.71 24.15
C GLN A 320 20.91 25.45 25.43
N ASN A 321 22.11 25.16 25.91
CA ASN A 321 22.71 25.77 27.10
C ASN A 321 23.10 27.25 26.85
N GLY A 322 22.11 28.10 26.56
CA GLY A 322 22.28 29.52 26.27
C GLY A 322 22.38 29.86 24.78
N PRO A 323 22.35 31.18 24.45
CA PRO A 323 22.41 31.66 23.08
C PRO A 323 23.77 31.41 22.45
N THR A 324 23.77 31.07 21.16
CA THR A 324 24.99 31.02 20.34
C THR A 324 25.39 32.43 19.94
N VAL A 325 26.62 32.85 20.27
CA VAL A 325 27.13 34.19 19.98
C VAL A 325 28.28 34.12 18.97
N ALA A 326 28.24 34.98 17.95
CA ALA A 326 29.36 35.23 17.04
C ALA A 326 29.61 36.73 16.88
N CYS A 327 30.84 37.16 17.12
CA CYS A 327 31.23 38.56 16.91
C CYS A 327 31.19 38.94 15.42
N GLU A 328 31.00 40.22 15.11
CA GLU A 328 31.02 40.73 13.74
C GLU A 328 32.30 40.29 12.98
N GLY A 329 32.12 39.63 11.83
CA GLY A 329 33.16 38.98 11.04
C GLY A 329 33.45 37.50 11.39
N SER A 330 32.77 36.93 12.39
CA SER A 330 32.88 35.52 12.79
C SER A 330 31.66 34.71 12.36
N VAL A 331 31.75 33.37 12.47
CA VAL A 331 30.66 32.45 12.11
C VAL A 331 29.99 31.89 13.36
N ALA A 332 28.67 32.03 13.45
CA ALA A 332 27.83 31.28 14.39
C ALA A 332 27.55 29.89 13.79
N GLN A 333 27.90 28.84 14.53
CA GLN A 333 27.59 27.46 14.16
C GLN A 333 26.47 26.94 15.05
N LEU A 334 25.32 26.65 14.44
CA LEU A 334 24.20 25.99 15.08
C LEU A 334 24.28 24.51 14.77
N GLN A 335 24.21 23.66 15.79
CA GLN A 335 24.31 22.22 15.64
C GLN A 335 23.30 21.50 16.55
N CYS A 336 22.68 20.45 16.00
CA CYS A 336 21.86 19.50 16.73
C CYS A 336 22.45 18.09 16.67
N ASP A 337 22.00 17.21 17.56
CA ASP A 337 22.43 15.82 17.60
C ASP A 337 21.98 15.06 16.33
N LYS A 338 22.52 13.85 16.14
CA LYS A 338 22.16 13.00 15.00
C LYS A 338 20.67 12.66 15.04
N GLY A 339 19.97 12.98 13.95
CA GLY A 339 18.52 12.78 13.84
C GLY A 339 17.69 13.92 14.43
N GLU A 340 18.29 15.07 14.73
CA GLU A 340 17.61 16.28 15.15
C GLU A 340 17.84 17.43 14.14
N VAL A 341 16.94 18.41 14.13
CA VAL A 341 17.04 19.61 13.29
C VAL A 341 16.87 20.87 14.12
N ILE A 342 17.50 21.93 13.63
CA ILE A 342 17.49 23.27 14.20
C ILE A 342 16.11 23.92 14.02
N SER A 343 15.65 24.60 15.07
CA SER A 343 14.59 25.59 15.01
C SER A 343 14.99 26.83 15.77
N VAL A 344 15.32 27.88 15.02
CA VAL A 344 15.67 29.19 15.55
C VAL A 344 14.45 29.78 16.24
N THR A 345 14.59 30.11 17.51
CA THR A 345 13.56 30.77 18.33
C THR A 345 13.76 32.28 18.40
N SER A 346 15.01 32.74 18.30
CA SER A 346 15.35 34.15 18.26
C SER A 346 16.69 34.34 17.56
N ALA A 347 16.86 35.45 16.86
CA ALA A 347 18.17 35.90 16.40
C ALA A 347 18.23 37.42 16.40
N THR A 348 19.31 37.98 16.92
CA THR A 348 19.55 39.43 16.96
C THR A 348 20.95 39.77 16.51
N TYR A 349 21.10 40.79 15.67
CA TYR A 349 22.38 41.32 15.25
C TYR A 349 22.54 42.76 15.74
N GLY A 350 23.65 43.04 16.42
CA GLY A 350 23.90 44.32 17.07
C GLY A 350 24.78 44.21 18.31
N ARG A 351 24.53 45.05 19.31
CA ARG A 351 25.12 45.07 20.64
C ARG A 351 24.04 45.41 21.67
N ARG A 352 23.88 44.54 22.66
CA ARG A 352 22.94 44.67 23.79
C ARG A 352 23.63 44.82 25.14
N ASP A 353 24.94 44.58 25.18
CA ASP A 353 25.75 44.72 26.39
C ASP A 353 27.21 45.15 26.07
N GLN A 354 27.90 45.60 27.11
CA GLN A 354 29.27 46.13 27.01
C GLN A 354 30.36 45.06 27.19
N LYS A 355 30.02 43.79 27.38
CA LYS A 355 30.94 42.69 27.73
C LYS A 355 31.13 41.69 26.60
N THR A 356 30.10 41.46 25.81
CA THR A 356 30.12 40.52 24.68
C THR A 356 30.99 41.10 23.55
N CYS A 357 31.91 40.28 23.05
CA CYS A 357 32.79 40.63 21.94
C CYS A 357 33.64 41.91 22.18
N ILE A 358 34.20 42.08 23.38
CA ILE A 358 34.98 43.27 23.77
C ILE A 358 36.47 43.21 23.47
N ALA A 359 37.03 42.02 23.26
CA ALA A 359 38.47 41.83 23.19
C ALA A 359 39.09 42.71 22.09
N GLY A 360 40.02 43.59 22.48
CA GLY A 360 40.71 44.49 21.56
C GLY A 360 39.86 45.61 20.96
N ARG A 361 38.65 45.86 21.46
CA ARG A 361 37.74 46.88 20.91
C ARG A 361 37.84 48.21 21.65
N PRO A 362 37.95 49.35 20.94
CA PRO A 362 37.89 50.67 21.55
C PRO A 362 36.57 50.94 22.29
N THR A 363 36.61 51.73 23.36
CA THR A 363 35.44 52.03 24.21
C THR A 363 34.26 52.58 23.42
N ASN A 364 34.50 53.46 22.44
CA ASN A 364 33.44 54.04 21.62
C ASN A 364 32.71 53.01 20.73
N GLN A 365 33.29 51.84 20.46
CA GLN A 365 32.65 50.77 19.69
C GLN A 365 31.79 49.83 20.55
N ILE A 366 31.91 49.90 21.88
CA ILE A 366 31.26 48.95 22.82
C ILE A 366 30.26 49.60 23.78
N THR A 367 30.17 50.93 23.82
CA THR A 367 29.27 51.65 24.75
C THR A 367 27.81 51.69 24.28
N ASN A 368 27.56 51.65 22.97
CA ASN A 368 26.21 51.69 22.41
C ASN A 368 25.52 50.31 22.51
N VAL A 369 24.83 50.09 23.63
CA VAL A 369 24.12 48.84 23.94
C VAL A 369 22.63 48.86 23.58
N GLN A 370 22.14 49.98 23.05
CA GLN A 370 20.77 50.09 22.54
C GLN A 370 20.77 49.97 21.01
N CYS A 371 21.63 49.11 20.48
CA CYS A 371 21.75 48.87 19.06
C CYS A 371 21.54 47.39 18.77
N SER A 372 20.32 46.96 18.49
CA SER A 372 20.12 45.60 17.97
C SER A 372 18.86 45.54 17.13
N ARG A 373 18.85 44.63 16.16
CA ARG A 373 17.64 44.29 15.40
C ARG A 373 17.45 42.78 15.40
N SER A 374 16.21 42.35 15.57
CA SER A 374 15.83 40.96 15.32
C SER A 374 15.95 40.65 13.83
N SER A 375 16.26 39.40 13.50
CA SER A 375 16.37 38.95 12.12
C SER A 375 15.83 37.54 11.96
N ASP A 376 14.89 37.37 11.02
CA ASP A 376 14.36 36.06 10.65
C ASP A 376 15.31 35.31 9.69
N SER A 377 16.34 35.99 9.16
CA SER A 377 17.25 35.46 8.13
C SER A 377 18.01 34.22 8.63
N VAL A 378 18.27 34.12 9.94
CA VAL A 378 18.89 32.94 10.54
C VAL A 378 17.93 31.75 10.50
N GLY A 379 16.66 31.95 10.87
CA GLY A 379 15.62 30.91 10.79
C GLY A 379 15.37 30.46 9.36
N GLN A 380 15.26 31.40 8.42
CA GLN A 380 15.10 31.10 6.98
C GLN A 380 16.24 30.25 6.42
N ARG A 381 17.47 30.42 6.94
CA ARG A 381 18.65 29.68 6.48
C ARG A 381 18.84 28.34 7.21
N CYS A 382 18.50 28.28 8.49
CA CYS A 382 18.93 27.20 9.39
C CYS A 382 17.83 26.24 9.81
N ASN A 383 16.55 26.65 9.78
CA ASN A 383 15.46 25.78 10.21
C ASN A 383 15.41 24.50 9.37
N GLY A 384 15.27 23.34 10.03
CA GLY A 384 15.21 22.04 9.37
C GLY A 384 16.57 21.43 8.99
N LYS A 385 17.69 22.10 9.30
CA LYS A 385 19.04 21.53 9.12
C LYS A 385 19.56 20.94 10.42
N GLN A 386 20.41 19.93 10.35
CA GLN A 386 21.13 19.42 11.52
C GLN A 386 22.31 20.35 11.92
N LEU A 387 22.97 20.95 10.93
CA LEU A 387 24.12 21.85 11.09
C LEU A 387 23.92 23.08 10.20
N CYS A 388 24.14 24.28 10.74
CA CYS A 388 24.03 25.53 10.00
C CYS A 388 25.08 26.55 10.44
N ASN A 389 25.80 27.13 9.47
CA ASN A 389 26.78 28.19 9.70
C ASN A 389 26.22 29.53 9.21
N VAL A 390 26.33 30.57 10.03
CA VAL A 390 25.85 31.92 9.73
C VAL A 390 26.95 32.94 10.06
N GLU A 391 27.38 33.69 9.06
CA GLU A 391 28.34 34.76 9.26
C GLU A 391 27.67 35.98 9.88
N ALA A 392 28.23 36.49 10.97
CA ALA A 392 27.79 37.72 11.63
C ALA A 392 28.31 38.94 10.88
N SER A 393 27.58 39.44 9.88
CA SER A 393 28.06 40.55 9.05
C SER A 393 26.97 41.51 8.60
N ASN A 394 27.37 42.74 8.28
CA ASN A 394 26.47 43.79 7.77
C ASN A 394 25.86 43.43 6.40
N SER A 395 26.54 42.61 5.59
CA SER A 395 25.97 42.12 4.33
C SER A 395 24.82 41.15 4.55
N MET A 396 24.84 40.41 5.67
CA MET A 396 23.79 39.45 6.03
C MET A 396 22.59 40.10 6.72
N PHE A 397 22.85 41.09 7.60
CA PHE A 397 21.82 41.62 8.52
C PHE A 397 21.56 43.12 8.39
N GLY A 398 22.30 43.82 7.52
CA GLY A 398 22.38 45.28 7.51
C GLY A 398 23.21 45.82 8.68
N ASP A 399 23.52 47.12 8.65
CA ASP A 399 24.21 47.79 9.76
C ASP A 399 23.19 48.55 10.64
N PRO A 400 22.83 48.03 11.82
CA PRO A 400 21.90 48.70 12.73
C PRO A 400 22.50 49.95 13.41
N CYS A 401 23.83 50.08 13.48
CA CYS A 401 24.50 51.22 14.10
C CYS A 401 25.97 51.33 13.66
N VAL A 402 26.20 52.24 12.72
CA VAL A 402 27.54 52.54 12.20
C VAL A 402 28.48 52.95 13.33
N GLY A 403 29.70 52.40 13.32
CA GLY A 403 30.74 52.70 14.31
C GLY A 403 30.63 51.93 15.63
N THR A 404 29.56 51.15 15.84
CA THR A 404 29.46 50.20 16.96
C THR A 404 29.86 48.81 16.47
N TYR A 405 30.70 48.12 17.24
CA TYR A 405 31.09 46.75 16.92
C TYR A 405 29.99 45.78 17.37
N LYS A 406 29.53 44.91 16.48
CA LYS A 406 28.32 44.11 16.69
C LYS A 406 28.64 42.64 16.93
N TYR A 407 27.62 41.87 17.25
CA TYR A 407 27.60 40.42 17.35
C TYR A 407 26.21 39.90 16.97
N LEU A 408 26.20 38.68 16.45
CA LEU A 408 25.00 37.89 16.25
C LEU A 408 24.78 37.05 17.52
N GLU A 409 23.58 37.08 18.05
CA GLU A 409 23.12 36.24 19.15
C GLU A 409 21.90 35.44 18.69
N VAL A 410 21.96 34.11 18.80
CA VAL A 410 20.93 33.19 18.29
C VAL A 410 20.48 32.22 19.36
N ASP A 411 19.18 32.22 19.64
CA ASP A 411 18.51 31.16 20.40
C ASP A 411 17.91 30.16 19.42
N TYR A 412 18.14 28.87 19.65
CA TYR A 412 17.50 27.81 18.91
C TYR A 412 17.24 26.60 19.79
N ILE A 413 16.29 25.78 19.36
CA ILE A 413 16.03 24.46 19.94
C ILE A 413 16.37 23.40 18.90
N CYS A 414 16.67 22.20 19.38
CA CYS A 414 16.73 21.01 18.56
C CYS A 414 15.49 20.17 18.80
N TYR A 415 14.91 19.64 17.72
CA TYR A 415 13.87 18.62 17.80
C TYR A 415 14.15 17.49 16.84
N ALA A 416 13.75 16.28 17.22
CA ALA A 416 14.01 15.08 16.42
C ALA A 416 13.30 15.16 15.06
N PHE A 417 14.06 14.87 14.01
CA PHE A 417 13.60 14.66 12.65
C PHE A 417 14.19 13.33 12.19
N LEU A 418 13.43 12.25 12.37
CA LEU A 418 13.80 10.96 11.78
C LEU A 418 13.21 10.87 10.38
N THR A 419 13.99 11.29 9.38
CA THR A 419 13.66 11.05 7.97
C THR A 419 13.97 9.62 7.57
N GLY A 420 12.99 8.99 6.91
CA GLY A 420 13.09 7.73 6.16
C GLY A 420 13.23 6.50 7.03
#